data_AF-A0A7C6Z021-F1
#
_entry.id   AF-A0A7C6Z021-F1
#
_cell.length_a   1.000
_cell.length_b   1.000
_cell.length_c   1.000
_cell.angle_alpha   90.00
_cell.angle_beta   90.00
_cell.angle_gamma   90.00
#
_symmetry.space_group_name_H-M   'P 1'
#
loop_
_entity.id
_entity.type
_entity.pdbx_description
1 polymer ?
#
loop_
_entity_poly.entity_id
_entity_poly.type
_entity_poly.pdbx_seq_one_letter_code
_entity_poly.pdbx_strand_id
1 'polypeptide(L)'
;MKKGILQRLRKHKCNNCDFVYGLKKGIPITLGYVPVAFTFGLIAVKGGIPVWIAILISLTNLTSAGQFAGTGLIISGASLLEISVTTFVINIRYMLMSLSLS
;
A
#
# COMPACT_ATOMS: atom_id res chain seq x y z
N MET A 1 29.31 29.11 -11.45
CA MET A 1 28.42 29.58 -10.35
C MET A 1 27.03 30.07 -10.82
N LYS A 2 26.85 30.73 -11.98
CA LYS A 2 25.53 31.24 -12.45
C LYS A 2 24.48 30.19 -12.89
N LYS A 3 24.86 28.96 -13.24
CA LYS A 3 23.92 27.93 -13.74
C LYS A 3 22.97 27.37 -12.68
N GLY A 4 23.34 27.39 -11.40
CA GLY A 4 22.50 26.89 -10.30
C GLY A 4 21.34 27.82 -9.91
N ILE A 5 21.51 29.13 -10.09
CA ILE A 5 20.48 30.14 -9.76
C ILE A 5 19.39 30.17 -10.85
N LEU A 6 19.79 30.03 -12.12
CA LEU A 6 18.86 29.96 -13.26
C LEU A 6 17.99 28.69 -13.25
N GLN A 7 18.45 27.58 -12.66
CA GLN A 7 17.62 26.38 -12.49
C GLN A 7 16.55 26.55 -11.41
N ARG A 8 16.80 27.31 -10.34
CA ARG A 8 15.81 27.60 -9.29
C ARG A 8 14.67 28.49 -9.80
N LEU A 9 14.95 29.41 -10.73
CA LEU A 9 13.95 30.33 -11.28
C LEU A 9 13.05 29.73 -12.38
N ARG A 10 13.37 28.54 -12.90
CA ARG A 10 12.58 27.85 -13.95
C ARG A 10 11.53 26.87 -13.41
N LYS A 11 11.35 26.81 -12.08
CA LYS A 11 10.46 25.82 -11.43
C LYS A 11 8.98 26.24 -11.34
N HIS A 12 8.61 27.38 -11.92
CA HIS A 12 7.29 28.01 -11.73
C HIS A 12 6.44 28.16 -13.00
N LYS A 13 6.57 27.27 -13.99
CA LYS A 13 5.74 27.39 -15.21
C LYS A 13 5.44 26.05 -15.87
N CYS A 14 4.44 25.33 -15.34
CA CYS A 14 3.41 24.60 -16.11
C CYS A 14 2.55 23.71 -15.19
N ASN A 15 1.34 24.17 -14.84
CA ASN A 15 0.34 23.36 -14.12
C ASN A 15 0.04 22.01 -14.82
N ASN A 16 0.09 21.96 -16.15
CA ASN A 16 -0.09 20.71 -16.93
C ASN A 16 1.14 19.79 -16.89
N CYS A 17 2.36 20.33 -16.77
CA CYS A 17 3.57 19.52 -16.71
C CYS A 17 3.73 18.84 -15.35
N ASP A 18 3.27 19.47 -14.27
CA ASP A 18 3.37 18.88 -12.93
C ASP A 18 2.45 17.66 -12.77
N PHE A 19 1.23 17.69 -13.33
CA PHE A 19 0.32 16.54 -13.35
C PHE A 19 0.90 15.37 -14.15
N VAL A 20 1.37 15.62 -15.38
CA VAL A 20 2.00 14.59 -16.22
C VAL A 20 3.29 14.05 -15.59
N TYR A 21 4.07 14.91 -14.92
CA TYR A 21 5.26 14.52 -14.18
C TYR A 21 4.93 13.65 -12.97
N GLY A 22 3.88 13.99 -12.21
CA GLY A 22 3.35 13.18 -11.12
C GLY A 22 2.87 11.80 -11.62
N LEU A 23 2.12 11.78 -12.73
CA LEU A 23 1.64 10.55 -13.37
C LEU A 23 2.81 9.65 -13.80
N LYS A 24 3.81 10.22 -14.49
CA LYS A 24 4.99 9.49 -14.94
C LYS A 24 5.80 8.92 -13.78
N LYS A 25 5.81 9.59 -12.63
CA LYS A 25 6.42 9.09 -11.38
C LYS A 25 5.54 8.06 -10.66
N GLY A 26 4.23 8.12 -10.82
CA GLY A 26 3.27 7.18 -10.25
C GLY A 26 3.26 5.82 -10.94
N ILE A 27 3.45 5.79 -12.28
CA ILE A 27 3.48 4.53 -13.07
C ILE A 27 4.35 3.43 -12.44
N PRO A 28 5.63 3.66 -12.08
CA PRO A 28 6.46 2.60 -11.48
C PRO A 28 5.94 2.15 -10.11
N ILE A 29 5.28 3.02 -9.34
CA ILE A 29 4.67 2.68 -8.04
C ILE A 29 3.47 1.76 -8.26
N THR A 30 2.59 2.11 -9.21
CA THR A 30 1.41 1.30 -9.54
C THR A 30 1.80 -0.05 -10.14
N LEU A 31 2.84 -0.10 -10.98
CA LEU A 31 3.39 -1.36 -11.50
C LEU A 31 3.88 -2.27 -10.38
N GLY A 32 4.44 -1.70 -9.30
CA GLY A 32 4.82 -2.46 -8.11
C GLY A 32 3.66 -3.13 -7.38
N TYR A 33 2.43 -2.61 -7.52
CA TYR A 33 1.24 -3.18 -6.89
C TYR A 33 0.64 -4.38 -7.64
N VAL A 34 0.94 -4.55 -8.93
CA VAL A 34 0.46 -5.69 -9.74
C VAL A 34 0.89 -7.05 -9.18
N PRO A 35 2.19 -7.32 -8.94
CA PRO A 35 2.62 -8.60 -8.36
C PRO A 35 2.10 -8.80 -6.93
N VAL A 36 1.91 -7.71 -6.18
CA VAL A 36 1.32 -7.75 -4.83
C VAL A 36 -0.11 -8.26 -4.89
N ALA A 37 -0.96 -7.69 -5.75
CA ALA A 37 -2.34 -8.15 -5.92
C ALA A 37 -2.42 -9.63 -6.34
N PHE A 38 -1.54 -10.05 -7.25
CA PHE A 38 -1.47 -11.44 -7.70
C PHE A 38 -1.07 -12.41 -6.57
N THR A 39 -0.08 -12.00 -5.77
CA THR A 39 0.40 -12.79 -4.62
C THR A 39 -0.71 -12.98 -3.58
N PHE A 40 -1.47 -11.92 -3.29
CA PHE A 40 -2.62 -12.01 -2.38
C PHE A 40 -3.67 -13.00 -2.88
N GLY A 41 -4.08 -12.89 -4.15
CA GLY A 41 -5.05 -13.80 -4.74
C GLY A 41 -4.58 -15.27 -4.71
N LEU A 42 -3.30 -15.49 -4.99
CA LEU A 42 -2.69 -16.82 -4.94
C LEU A 42 -2.65 -17.39 -3.51
N ILE A 43 -2.31 -16.58 -2.50
CA ILE A 43 -2.33 -16.99 -1.09
C ILE A 43 -3.74 -17.34 -0.65
N ALA A 44 -4.74 -16.52 -1.00
CA ALA A 44 -6.13 -16.77 -0.62
C ALA A 44 -6.66 -18.10 -1.21
N VAL A 45 -6.42 -18.34 -2.51
CA VAL A 45 -6.83 -19.57 -3.18
C VAL A 45 -6.06 -20.79 -2.64
N LYS A 46 -4.74 -20.68 -2.42
CA LYS A 46 -3.94 -21.78 -1.84
C LYS A 46 -4.30 -22.07 -0.39
N GLY A 47 -4.74 -21.06 0.35
CA GLY A 47 -5.24 -21.19 1.72
C GLY A 47 -6.62 -21.84 1.84
N GLY A 48 -7.24 -22.24 0.73
CA GLY A 48 -8.58 -22.82 0.72
C GLY A 48 -9.70 -21.81 0.99
N ILE A 49 -9.41 -20.51 0.94
CA ILE A 49 -10.42 -19.47 1.13
C ILE A 49 -11.24 -19.36 -0.17
N PRO A 50 -12.57 -19.45 -0.10
CA PRO A 50 -13.41 -19.27 -1.27
C PRO A 50 -13.25 -17.84 -1.82
N VAL A 51 -13.25 -17.71 -3.14
CA VAL A 51 -12.98 -16.45 -3.86
C VAL A 51 -13.85 -15.29 -3.36
N TRP A 52 -15.11 -15.55 -3.03
CA TRP A 52 -16.03 -14.56 -2.49
C TRP A 52 -15.57 -13.95 -1.15
N ILE A 53 -14.98 -14.77 -0.26
CA ILE A 53 -14.43 -14.30 1.01
C ILE A 53 -13.14 -13.50 0.77
N ALA A 54 -12.29 -13.92 -0.17
CA ALA A 54 -11.11 -13.15 -0.54
C ALA A 54 -11.47 -11.75 -1.08
N ILE A 55 -12.54 -11.66 -1.88
CA ILE A 55 -13.10 -10.38 -2.34
C ILE A 55 -13.63 -9.56 -1.17
N LEU A 56 -14.38 -10.16 -0.23
CA LEU A 56 -14.87 -9.46 0.96
C LEU A 56 -13.72 -8.92 1.83
N ILE A 57 -12.66 -9.70 2.05
CA ILE A 57 -11.47 -9.26 2.78
C ILE A 57 -10.84 -8.06 2.07
N SER A 58 -10.73 -8.11 0.74
CA SER A 58 -10.15 -7.03 -0.04
C SER A 58 -11.00 -5.75 -0.04
N LEU A 59 -12.33 -5.88 0.05
CA LEU A 59 -13.27 -4.76 0.13
C LEU A 59 -13.34 -4.14 1.54
N THR A 60 -13.25 -4.96 2.58
CA THR A 60 -13.42 -4.53 3.98
C THR A 60 -12.12 -4.06 4.63
N ASN A 61 -10.97 -4.59 4.18
CA ASN A 61 -9.67 -4.25 4.74
C ASN A 61 -8.99 -3.15 3.93
N LEU A 62 -8.72 -2.00 4.55
CA LEU A 62 -8.16 -0.81 3.89
C LEU A 62 -6.64 -0.87 3.69
N THR A 63 -5.94 -1.76 4.41
CA THR A 63 -4.46 -1.82 4.42
C THR A 63 -3.97 -3.06 3.70
N SER A 64 -3.12 -2.89 2.68
CA SER A 64 -2.53 -4.01 1.92
C SER A 64 -1.74 -4.96 2.83
N ALA A 65 -0.88 -4.46 3.71
CA ALA A 65 -0.13 -5.29 4.65
C ALA A 65 -1.02 -6.09 5.63
N GLY A 66 -2.15 -5.49 6.04
CA GLY A 66 -3.15 -6.14 6.88
C GLY A 66 -3.89 -7.25 6.14
N GLN A 67 -4.13 -7.10 4.84
CA GLN A 67 -4.75 -8.16 4.01
C GLN A 67 -3.86 -9.40 3.95
N PHE A 68 -2.55 -9.23 3.77
CA PHE A 68 -1.61 -10.36 3.78
C PHE A 68 -1.52 -11.06 5.14
N ALA A 69 -1.29 -10.29 6.21
CA ALA A 69 -1.16 -10.85 7.56
C ALA A 69 -2.48 -11.48 8.05
N GLY A 70 -3.60 -10.77 7.85
CA GLY A 70 -4.93 -11.22 8.24
C GLY A 70 -5.36 -12.47 7.49
N THR A 71 -5.09 -12.56 6.17
CA THR A 71 -5.41 -13.76 5.40
C THR A 71 -4.60 -14.97 5.87
N GLY A 72 -3.32 -14.79 6.19
CA GLY A 72 -2.50 -15.86 6.79
C GLY A 72 -3.06 -16.37 8.12
N LEU A 73 -3.52 -15.44 8.98
CA LEU A 73 -4.15 -15.77 10.26
C LEU A 73 -5.51 -16.46 10.11
N ILE A 74 -6.30 -16.06 9.11
CA ILE A 74 -7.57 -16.72 8.78
C ILE A 74 -7.32 -18.17 8.34
N ILE A 75 -6.29 -18.40 7.51
CA ILE A 75 -5.92 -19.75 7.05
C ILE A 75 -5.45 -20.62 8.22
N SER A 76 -4.74 -20.05 9.20
CA SER A 76 -4.29 -20.79 10.39
C SER A 76 -5.38 -21.01 11.43
N GLY A 77 -6.62 -20.53 11.21
CA GLY A 77 -7.71 -20.64 12.17
C GLY A 77 -7.54 -19.78 13.42
N ALA A 78 -6.80 -18.66 13.32
CA ALA A 78 -6.58 -17.73 14.41
C ALA A 78 -7.88 -17.08 14.90
N SER A 79 -7.90 -16.61 16.14
CA SER A 79 -9.11 -15.95 16.67
C SER A 79 -9.31 -14.56 16.05
N LEU A 80 -10.56 -14.08 16.04
CA LEU A 80 -10.88 -12.72 15.59
C LEU A 80 -10.12 -11.64 16.38
N LEU A 81 -9.79 -11.92 17.64
CA LEU A 81 -9.03 -11.01 18.51
C LEU A 81 -7.57 -10.88 18.02
N GLU A 82 -6.94 -12.00 17.66
CA GLU A 82 -5.56 -12.01 17.14
C GLU A 82 -5.47 -11.29 15.79
N ILE A 83 -6.45 -11.51 14.90
CA ILE A 83 -6.53 -10.81 13.61
C ILE A 83 -6.68 -9.30 13.83
N SER A 84 -7.54 -8.90 14.76
CA SER A 84 -7.78 -7.49 15.08
C SER A 84 -6.54 -6.80 15.66
N VAL A 85 -5.87 -7.43 16.63
CA VAL A 85 -4.65 -6.89 17.24
C VAL A 85 -3.53 -6.80 16.21
N THR A 86 -3.33 -7.84 15.40
CA THR A 86 -2.29 -7.85 14.36
C THR A 86 -2.51 -6.73 13.35
N THR A 87 -3.75 -6.55 12.88
CA THR A 87 -4.10 -5.48 11.93
C THR A 87 -3.92 -4.09 12.55
N PHE A 88 -4.28 -3.93 13.83
CA PHE A 88 -4.08 -2.70 14.58
C PHE A 88 -2.59 -2.34 14.71
N VAL A 89 -1.76 -3.30 15.09
CA VAL A 89 -0.30 -3.12 15.19
C VAL A 89 0.32 -2.74 13.84
N ILE A 90 -0.12 -3.39 12.76
CA ILE A 90 0.33 -3.04 11.40
C ILE A 90 -0.02 -1.58 11.05
N ASN A 91 -1.21 -1.11 11.42
CA ASN A 91 -1.63 0.26 11.15
C ASN A 91 -0.87 1.30 12.01
N ILE A 92 -0.47 0.95 13.23
CA ILE A 92 0.34 1.84 14.11
C ILE A 92 1.70 2.20 13.48
N ARG A 93 2.20 1.45 12.50
CA ARG A 93 3.43 1.80 11.75
C ARG A 93 3.43 3.26 11.25
N TYR A 94 2.28 3.76 10.80
CA TYR A 94 2.16 5.13 10.32
C TYR A 94 2.26 6.17 11.45
N MET A 95 1.74 5.85 12.63
CA MET A 95 1.93 6.67 13.83
C MET A 95 3.40 6.72 14.25
N LEU A 96 4.09 5.57 14.28
CA LEU A 96 5.51 5.51 14.64
C LEU A 96 6.39 6.27 13.65
N MET A 97 6.12 6.13 12.33
CA MET A 97 6.81 6.94 11.31
C MET A 97 6.58 8.44 11.50
N SER A 98 5.39 8.85 11.93
CA SER A 98 5.08 10.26 12.19
C SER A 98 5.77 10.78 13.46
N LEU A 99 5.84 9.97 14.51
CA LEU A 99 6.51 10.32 15.76
C LEU A 99 8.04 10.45 15.57
N SER A 100 8.63 9.63 14.70
CA SER A 100 10.06 9.69 14.36
C SER A 100 10.47 10.93 13.56
N LEU A 101 9.51 11.64 12.95
CA LEU A 101 9.78 12.86 12.18
C LEU A 101 9.70 14.12 13.06
N SER A 102 9.33 13.98 14.34
CA SER A 102 9.25 15.06 15.33
C SER A 102 10.52 15.22 16.16
#